data_AF-A0A7Y9UFY6-F1
#
_entry.id   AF-A0A7Y9UFY6-F1
#
_cell.length_a   1.000
_cell.length_b   1.000
_cell.length_c   1.000
_cell.angle_alpha   90.00
_cell.angle_beta   90.00
_cell.angle_gamma   90.00
#
_symmetry.space_group_name_H-M   'P 1'
#
loop_
_entity.id
_entity.type
_entity.pdbx_description
1 polymer ?
#
loop_
_entity_poly.entity_id
_entity_poly.type
_entity_poly.pdbx_seq_one_letter_code
_entity_poly.pdbx_strand_id
1 'polypeptide(L)'
;MKHPSSRAFFAYWDKKRGAARAPDRADIDPAAVRGLLGDIFVLSCEPNLGFPFRVAGTRVCALAGCDLKDQSFAALFTAASRGEIEEITTIVADEALGAIAGITAAREDGSKAYLELLLLPFNARPHTPVSVTGVLAPFDDECGALSTFTLTSWRYLHQPEKLLPRAIRKLQIARGLMVYEGLR
;
A
#
# COMPACT_ATOMS: atom_id res chain seq x y z
N MET A 1 -7.76 6.93 2.38
CA MET A 1 -8.00 5.67 3.07
C MET A 1 -9.38 5.75 3.69
N LYS A 2 -10.34 5.14 3.01
CA LYS A 2 -11.75 5.20 3.34
C LYS A 2 -12.20 3.90 4.00
N HIS A 3 -11.62 2.76 3.62
CA HIS A 3 -12.05 1.46 4.11
C HIS A 3 -11.53 1.18 5.54
N PRO A 4 -12.37 0.65 6.46
CA PRO A 4 -11.95 0.32 7.82
C PRO A 4 -10.79 -0.68 7.89
N SER A 5 -10.80 -1.75 7.07
CA SER A 5 -9.70 -2.73 7.03
C SER A 5 -8.37 -2.09 6.64
N SER A 6 -8.36 -1.24 5.61
CA SER A 6 -7.17 -0.50 5.19
C SER A 6 -6.65 0.40 6.29
N ARG A 7 -7.53 1.16 6.96
CA ARG A 7 -7.17 2.04 8.09
C ARG A 7 -6.56 1.26 9.25
N ALA A 8 -7.20 0.15 9.62
CA ALA A 8 -6.75 -0.67 10.75
C ALA A 8 -5.39 -1.33 10.44
N PHE A 9 -5.23 -1.90 9.25
CA PHE A 9 -3.97 -2.54 8.86
C PHE A 9 -2.84 -1.54 8.69
N PHE A 10 -3.10 -0.38 8.06
CA PHE A 10 -2.12 0.70 7.95
C PHE A 10 -1.68 1.19 9.33
N ALA A 11 -2.60 1.44 10.27
CA ALA A 11 -2.24 1.88 11.62
C ALA A 11 -1.37 0.86 12.36
N TYR A 12 -1.64 -0.43 12.17
CA TYR A 12 -0.81 -1.50 12.72
C TYR A 12 0.59 -1.53 12.07
N TRP A 13 0.65 -1.50 10.75
CA TRP A 13 1.92 -1.46 10.00
C TRP A 13 2.76 -0.22 10.34
N ASP A 14 2.11 0.94 10.47
CA ASP A 14 2.72 2.22 10.85
C ASP A 14 3.27 2.19 12.29
N LYS A 15 2.56 1.54 13.21
CA LYS A 15 3.07 1.27 14.56
C LYS A 15 4.30 0.36 14.53
N LYS A 16 4.31 -0.66 13.66
CA LYS A 16 5.40 -1.63 13.57
C LYS A 16 6.67 -1.04 12.96
N ARG A 17 6.56 -0.19 11.93
CA ARG A 17 7.74 0.45 11.32
C ARG A 17 8.41 1.46 12.25
N GLY A 18 7.65 2.06 13.18
CA GLY A 18 8.16 3.10 14.07
C GLY A 18 8.76 4.27 13.29
N ALA A 19 10.07 4.50 13.44
CA ALA A 19 10.80 5.55 12.72
C ALA A 19 11.35 5.11 11.35
N ALA A 20 11.31 3.82 11.02
CA ALA A 20 11.77 3.30 9.74
C ALA A 20 10.79 3.59 8.61
N ARG A 21 11.26 3.46 7.36
CA ARG A 21 10.42 3.60 6.15
C ARG A 21 9.38 2.48 6.07
N ALA A 22 9.77 1.25 6.40
CA ALA A 22 8.91 0.09 6.47
C ALA A 22 9.26 -0.77 7.71
N PRO A 23 8.35 -1.64 8.19
CA PRO A 23 8.68 -2.64 9.19
C PRO A 23 9.36 -3.83 8.54
N ASP A 24 10.00 -4.66 9.36
CA ASP A 24 10.42 -5.96 8.87
C ASP A 24 9.21 -6.91 8.80
N ARG A 25 9.20 -7.80 7.81
CA ARG A 25 8.15 -8.83 7.68
C ARG A 25 7.99 -9.67 8.96
N ALA A 26 9.09 -9.97 9.64
CA ALA A 26 9.09 -10.77 10.87
C ALA A 26 8.44 -10.06 12.07
N ASP A 27 8.30 -8.73 12.03
CA ASP A 27 7.69 -7.95 13.11
C ASP A 27 6.16 -8.00 13.06
N ILE A 28 5.62 -8.41 11.92
CA ILE A 28 4.17 -8.57 11.70
C ILE A 28 3.73 -9.88 12.34
N ASP A 29 3.08 -9.77 13.50
CA ASP A 29 2.32 -10.86 14.11
C ASP A 29 0.94 -10.97 13.45
N PRO A 30 0.60 -12.09 12.78
CA PRO A 30 -0.73 -12.31 12.19
C PRO A 30 -1.85 -12.33 13.23
N ALA A 31 -1.58 -12.77 14.47
CA ALA A 31 -2.59 -12.87 15.51
C ALA A 31 -3.12 -11.49 15.92
N ALA A 32 -2.25 -10.47 15.91
CA ALA A 32 -2.62 -9.08 16.20
C ALA A 32 -3.58 -8.47 15.16
N VAL A 33 -3.64 -9.04 13.94
CA VAL A 33 -4.50 -8.60 12.85
C VAL A 33 -5.49 -9.68 12.41
N ARG A 34 -5.81 -10.65 13.30
CA ARG A 34 -6.64 -11.83 12.98
C ARG A 34 -7.95 -11.50 12.24
N GLY A 35 -8.61 -10.41 12.61
CA GLY A 35 -9.88 -9.97 12.01
C GLY A 35 -9.75 -9.40 10.59
N LEU A 36 -8.52 -9.09 10.16
CA LEU A 36 -8.20 -8.53 8.84
C LEU A 36 -7.57 -9.57 7.91
N LEU A 37 -7.17 -10.76 8.43
CA LEU A 37 -6.45 -11.77 7.65
C LEU A 37 -7.21 -12.24 6.41
N GLY A 38 -8.54 -12.16 6.41
CA GLY A 38 -9.36 -12.45 5.23
C GLY A 38 -9.12 -11.50 4.07
N ASP A 39 -8.77 -10.23 4.34
CA ASP A 39 -8.60 -9.16 3.35
C ASP A 39 -7.11 -8.89 3.03
N ILE A 40 -6.19 -9.46 3.81
CA ILE A 40 -4.74 -9.22 3.70
C ILE A 40 -4.11 -10.19 2.71
N PHE A 41 -3.11 -9.72 1.97
CA PHE A 41 -2.26 -10.55 1.13
C PHE A 41 -0.78 -10.17 1.24
N VAL A 42 0.08 -11.03 0.71
CA VAL A 42 1.53 -10.84 0.60
C VAL A 42 1.95 -11.23 -0.80
N LEU A 43 2.66 -10.34 -1.47
CA LEU A 43 3.30 -10.53 -2.76
C LEU A 43 4.82 -10.72 -2.55
N SER A 44 5.43 -11.62 -3.31
CA SER A 44 6.87 -11.59 -3.54
C SER A 44 7.18 -10.62 -4.67
N CYS A 45 8.38 -10.06 -4.71
CA CYS A 45 8.88 -9.29 -5.84
C CYS A 45 9.98 -10.13 -6.51
N GLU A 46 9.63 -10.76 -7.63
CA GLU A 46 10.50 -11.69 -8.34
C GLU A 46 10.85 -11.11 -9.72
N PRO A 47 12.15 -10.99 -10.09
CA PRO A 47 12.55 -10.36 -11.35
C PRO A 47 11.87 -10.92 -12.61
N ASN A 48 11.52 -12.21 -12.62
CA ASN A 48 10.94 -12.89 -13.78
C ASN A 48 9.45 -13.22 -13.63
N LEU A 49 8.91 -13.20 -12.40
CA LEU A 49 7.52 -13.58 -12.13
C LEU A 49 6.66 -12.36 -11.74
N GLY A 50 7.26 -11.17 -11.69
CA GLY A 50 6.61 -9.94 -11.25
C GLY A 50 6.24 -10.04 -9.78
N PHE A 51 4.93 -9.98 -9.51
CA PHE A 51 4.41 -9.95 -8.14
C PHE A 51 3.50 -11.14 -7.83
N PRO A 52 4.04 -12.35 -7.67
CA PRO A 52 3.22 -13.50 -7.33
C PRO A 52 2.74 -13.45 -5.87
N PHE A 53 1.50 -13.85 -5.63
CA PHE A 53 0.99 -14.02 -4.27
C PHE A 53 1.72 -15.16 -3.55
N ARG A 54 2.21 -14.88 -2.34
CA ARG A 54 2.72 -15.90 -1.41
C ARG A 54 1.69 -16.27 -0.36
N VAL A 55 0.86 -15.29 0.01
CA VAL A 55 -0.26 -15.45 0.92
C VAL A 55 -1.41 -14.61 0.38
N ALA A 56 -2.60 -15.16 0.37
CA ALA A 56 -3.83 -14.42 0.08
C ALA A 56 -4.88 -14.79 1.11
N GLY A 57 -5.53 -13.78 1.68
CA GLY A 57 -6.64 -13.96 2.60
C GLY A 57 -7.84 -14.61 1.90
N THR A 58 -8.66 -15.32 2.67
CA THR A 58 -9.80 -16.08 2.13
C THR A 58 -10.83 -15.21 1.42
N ARG A 59 -11.05 -13.96 1.89
CA ARG A 59 -11.94 -13.01 1.20
C ARG A 59 -11.30 -12.49 -0.09
N VAL A 60 -9.98 -12.29 -0.12
CA VAL A 60 -9.27 -11.93 -1.37
C VAL A 60 -9.41 -13.05 -2.42
N CYS A 61 -9.22 -14.31 -2.04
CA CYS A 61 -9.44 -15.44 -2.94
C CYS A 61 -10.89 -15.55 -3.39
N ALA A 62 -11.86 -15.31 -2.49
CA ALA A 62 -13.29 -15.31 -2.83
C ALA A 62 -13.64 -14.23 -3.86
N LEU A 63 -13.09 -13.01 -3.73
CA LEU A 63 -13.28 -11.93 -4.69
C LEU A 63 -12.70 -12.27 -6.07
N ALA A 64 -11.58 -12.99 -6.12
CA ALA A 64 -10.98 -13.44 -7.38
C ALA A 64 -11.63 -14.71 -7.96
N GLY A 65 -12.44 -15.42 -7.18
CA GLY A 65 -13.09 -16.67 -7.57
C GLY A 65 -12.15 -17.88 -7.68
N CYS A 66 -10.89 -17.77 -7.22
CA CYS A 66 -9.90 -18.84 -7.27
C CYS A 66 -8.86 -18.73 -6.14
N ASP A 67 -8.08 -19.79 -5.94
CA ASP A 67 -6.89 -19.72 -5.08
C ASP A 67 -5.82 -18.89 -5.78
N LEU A 68 -5.37 -17.84 -5.08
CA LEU A 68 -4.40 -16.89 -5.59
C LEU A 68 -2.96 -17.30 -5.34
N LYS A 69 -2.69 -18.34 -4.55
CA LYS A 69 -1.32 -18.75 -4.25
C LYS A 69 -0.50 -18.95 -5.54
N ASP A 70 0.66 -18.30 -5.59
CA ASP A 70 1.61 -18.26 -6.70
C ASP A 70 1.10 -17.64 -8.01
N GLN A 71 -0.13 -17.12 -8.03
CA GLN A 71 -0.67 -16.35 -9.16
C GLN A 71 -0.08 -14.94 -9.22
N SER A 72 0.03 -14.39 -10.42
CA SER A 72 0.46 -12.99 -10.61
C SER A 72 -0.60 -12.01 -10.10
N PHE A 73 -0.18 -11.04 -9.30
CA PHE A 73 -1.05 -9.95 -8.85
C PHE A 73 -1.67 -9.16 -10.01
N ALA A 74 -0.87 -8.85 -11.02
CA ALA A 74 -1.32 -8.11 -12.20
C ALA A 74 -2.36 -8.89 -13.03
N ALA A 75 -2.38 -10.22 -12.94
CA ALA A 75 -3.36 -11.03 -13.64
C ALA A 75 -4.81 -10.79 -13.17
N LEU A 76 -5.00 -10.27 -11.95
CA LEU A 76 -6.30 -9.86 -11.44
C LEU A 76 -6.86 -8.63 -12.15
N PHE A 77 -6.02 -7.87 -12.84
CA PHE A 77 -6.38 -6.60 -13.46
C PHE A 77 -6.65 -6.75 -14.95
N THR A 78 -7.50 -5.87 -15.46
CA THR A 78 -7.74 -5.71 -16.91
C THR A 78 -6.44 -5.36 -17.62
N ALA A 79 -6.34 -5.70 -18.92
CA ALA A 79 -5.15 -5.40 -19.71
C ALA A 79 -4.75 -3.91 -19.68
N ALA A 80 -5.73 -3.00 -19.60
CA ALA A 80 -5.49 -1.55 -19.50
C ALA A 80 -4.87 -1.12 -18.17
N SER A 81 -5.18 -1.79 -17.05
CA SER A 81 -4.65 -1.45 -15.73
C SER A 81 -3.42 -2.24 -15.30
N ARG A 82 -3.00 -3.26 -16.07
CA ARG A 82 -1.87 -4.14 -15.73
C ARG A 82 -0.55 -3.39 -15.60
N GLY A 83 -0.20 -2.55 -16.58
CA GLY A 83 1.05 -1.79 -16.54
C GLY A 83 1.10 -0.83 -15.34
N GLU A 84 0.00 -0.10 -15.10
CA GLU A 84 -0.08 0.84 -13.98
C GLU A 84 0.04 0.14 -12.63
N ILE A 85 -0.62 -1.02 -12.43
CA ILE A 85 -0.54 -1.72 -11.14
C ILE A 85 0.84 -2.34 -10.89
N GLU A 86 1.50 -2.84 -11.95
CA GLU A 86 2.87 -3.33 -11.86
C GLU A 86 3.83 -2.19 -11.50
N GLU A 87 3.71 -1.04 -12.15
CA GLU A 87 4.52 0.15 -11.84
C GLU A 87 4.30 0.62 -10.39
N ILE A 88 3.04 0.75 -9.95
CA ILE A 88 2.71 1.14 -8.56
C ILE A 88 3.32 0.15 -7.57
N THR A 89 3.18 -1.15 -7.80
CA THR A 89 3.70 -2.19 -6.90
C THR A 89 5.24 -2.18 -6.88
N THR A 90 5.88 -1.89 -8.01
CA THR A 90 7.33 -1.73 -8.13
C THR A 90 7.81 -0.53 -7.30
N ILE A 91 7.17 0.63 -7.46
CA ILE A 91 7.50 1.84 -6.69
C ILE A 91 7.30 1.62 -5.19
N VAL A 92 6.21 0.92 -4.79
CA VAL A 92 5.98 0.57 -3.40
C VAL A 92 7.15 -0.25 -2.84
N ALA A 93 7.61 -1.26 -3.58
CA ALA A 93 8.71 -2.13 -3.17
C ALA A 93 10.06 -1.39 -3.11
N ASP A 94 10.39 -0.63 -4.15
CA ASP A 94 11.71 -0.02 -4.32
C ASP A 94 11.89 1.26 -3.49
N GLU A 95 10.88 2.11 -3.40
CA GLU A 95 10.96 3.39 -2.67
C GLU A 95 10.59 3.25 -1.18
N ALA A 96 10.12 2.08 -0.77
CA ALA A 96 9.56 1.82 0.55
C ALA A 96 8.46 2.83 0.93
N LEU A 97 7.56 3.12 -0.02
CA LEU A 97 6.41 4.00 0.15
C LEU A 97 5.11 3.20 0.07
N GLY A 98 4.15 3.48 0.95
CA GLY A 98 2.81 2.89 0.82
C GLY A 98 2.05 3.47 -0.37
N ALA A 99 1.11 2.73 -0.93
CA ALA A 99 0.17 3.23 -1.94
C ALA A 99 -1.26 2.85 -1.58
N ILE A 100 -2.20 3.70 -1.97
CA ILE A 100 -3.62 3.40 -1.86
C ILE A 100 -4.30 3.67 -3.19
N ALA A 101 -5.12 2.73 -3.63
CA ALA A 101 -5.80 2.74 -4.90
C ALA A 101 -7.30 2.45 -4.75
N GLY A 102 -8.09 3.12 -5.59
CA GLY A 102 -9.50 2.79 -5.82
C GLY A 102 -9.60 1.81 -6.97
N ILE A 103 -10.25 0.68 -6.73
CA ILE A 103 -10.45 -0.40 -7.69
C ILE A 103 -11.94 -0.55 -7.96
N THR A 104 -12.27 -0.93 -9.19
CA THR A 104 -13.64 -1.31 -9.54
C THR A 104 -13.66 -2.63 -10.29
N ALA A 105 -14.74 -3.38 -10.14
CA ALA A 105 -14.97 -4.64 -10.84
C ALA A 105 -16.47 -4.81 -11.13
N ALA A 106 -16.81 -5.68 -12.08
CA ALA A 106 -18.19 -6.07 -12.31
C ALA A 106 -18.54 -7.28 -11.44
N ARG A 107 -19.78 -7.31 -10.94
CA ARG A 107 -20.41 -8.46 -10.30
C ARG A 107 -21.09 -9.34 -11.37
N GLU A 108 -21.52 -10.54 -10.99
CA GLU A 108 -22.26 -11.44 -11.89
C GLU A 108 -23.55 -10.84 -12.45
N ASP A 109 -24.23 -10.00 -11.66
CA ASP A 109 -25.45 -9.29 -12.07
C ASP A 109 -25.19 -8.06 -12.97
N GLY A 110 -23.92 -7.81 -13.33
CA GLY A 110 -23.49 -6.69 -14.15
C GLY A 110 -23.36 -5.35 -13.40
N SER A 111 -23.74 -5.30 -12.12
CA SER A 111 -23.53 -4.11 -11.30
C SER A 111 -22.06 -3.95 -10.91
N LYS A 112 -21.69 -2.73 -10.50
CA LYS A 112 -20.29 -2.36 -10.25
C LYS A 112 -19.97 -2.45 -8.76
N ALA A 113 -18.95 -3.22 -8.42
CA ALA A 113 -18.35 -3.25 -7.09
C ALA A 113 -17.20 -2.23 -7.01
N TYR A 114 -17.11 -1.55 -5.87
CA TYR A 114 -16.01 -0.63 -5.54
C TYR A 114 -15.17 -1.23 -4.43
N LEU A 115 -13.85 -1.20 -4.60
CA LEU A 115 -12.90 -1.74 -3.65
C LEU A 115 -11.80 -0.72 -3.36
N GLU A 116 -11.20 -0.82 -2.17
CA GLU A 116 -9.98 -0.13 -1.81
C GLU A 116 -8.84 -1.14 -1.77
N LEU A 117 -7.75 -0.81 -2.47
CA LEU A 117 -6.50 -1.54 -2.45
C LEU A 117 -5.47 -0.72 -1.70
N LEU A 118 -4.88 -1.31 -0.67
CA LEU A 118 -3.74 -0.78 0.07
C LEU A 118 -2.52 -1.64 -0.24
N LEU A 119 -1.40 -1.02 -0.60
CA LEU A 119 -0.11 -1.67 -0.79
C LEU A 119 0.90 -1.06 0.18
N LEU A 120 1.66 -1.90 0.87
CA LEU A 120 2.60 -1.52 1.91
C LEU A 120 3.88 -2.35 1.79
N PRO A 121 5.05 -1.71 1.83
CA PRO A 121 6.31 -2.41 1.71
C PRO A 121 6.72 -3.10 3.01
N PHE A 122 7.63 -4.06 2.90
CA PHE A 122 8.51 -4.50 3.97
C PHE A 122 9.93 -4.01 3.71
N ASN A 123 10.74 -3.91 4.77
CA ASN A 123 12.18 -3.69 4.59
C ASN A 123 12.79 -4.85 3.80
N ALA A 124 13.64 -4.50 2.83
CA ALA A 124 14.48 -5.48 2.16
C ALA A 124 15.49 -6.06 3.15
N ARG A 125 15.66 -7.38 3.13
CA ARG A 125 16.70 -8.08 3.90
C ARG A 125 17.64 -8.81 2.94
N PRO A 126 18.94 -8.87 3.23
CA PRO A 126 19.85 -9.73 2.49
C PRO A 126 19.34 -11.18 2.47
N HIS A 127 19.46 -11.83 1.32
CA HIS A 127 19.07 -13.23 1.11
C HIS A 127 17.58 -13.56 1.35
N THR A 128 16.71 -12.56 1.42
CA THR A 128 15.26 -12.74 1.46
C THR A 128 14.64 -12.03 0.26
N PRO A 129 13.69 -12.64 -0.48
CA PRO A 129 12.97 -11.95 -1.53
C PRO A 129 12.30 -10.68 -1.00
N VAL A 130 12.38 -9.60 -1.77
CA VAL A 130 11.61 -8.39 -1.48
C VAL A 130 10.12 -8.76 -1.50
N SER A 131 9.34 -8.18 -0.60
CA SER A 131 7.92 -8.49 -0.50
C SER A 131 7.11 -7.25 -0.16
N VAL A 132 5.89 -7.25 -0.68
CA VAL A 132 4.87 -6.23 -0.45
C VAL A 132 3.69 -6.90 0.23
N THR A 133 3.06 -6.25 1.19
CA THR A 133 1.80 -6.68 1.77
C THR A 133 0.70 -5.70 1.42
N GLY A 134 -0.55 -6.10 1.55
CA GLY A 134 -1.64 -5.21 1.25
C GLY A 134 -2.97 -5.69 1.79
N VAL A 135 -3.97 -4.84 1.62
CA VAL A 135 -5.37 -5.14 1.86
C VAL A 135 -6.13 -4.90 0.57
N LEU A 136 -6.97 -5.86 0.17
CA LEU A 136 -7.96 -5.67 -0.87
C LEU A 136 -9.34 -5.88 -0.24
N ALA A 137 -10.12 -4.81 -0.16
CA ALA A 137 -11.42 -4.87 0.51
C ALA A 137 -12.52 -4.14 -0.29
N PRO A 138 -13.67 -4.78 -0.53
CA PRO A 138 -14.82 -4.13 -1.13
C PRO A 138 -15.49 -3.19 -0.12
N PHE A 139 -16.12 -2.11 -0.61
CA PHE A 139 -16.93 -1.23 0.25
C PHE A 139 -18.28 -1.83 0.61
N ASP A 140 -18.75 -2.81 -0.18
CA ASP A 140 -19.96 -3.56 0.09
C ASP A 140 -19.59 -4.93 0.69
N ASP A 141 -20.27 -5.33 1.76
CA ASP A 141 -19.92 -6.54 2.51
C ASP A 141 -20.21 -7.85 1.75
N GLU A 142 -21.19 -7.84 0.84
CA GLU A 142 -21.62 -9.02 0.08
C GLU A 142 -21.06 -9.01 -1.34
N CYS A 143 -19.75 -9.20 -1.52
CA CYS A 143 -19.17 -9.45 -2.84
C CYS A 143 -18.82 -10.94 -2.99
N GLY A 144 -19.47 -11.60 -3.95
CA GLY A 144 -19.02 -12.90 -4.46
C GLY A 144 -17.79 -12.75 -5.35
N ALA A 145 -17.57 -13.72 -6.25
CA ALA A 145 -16.54 -13.61 -7.25
C ALA A 145 -16.79 -12.40 -8.16
N LEU A 146 -15.73 -11.68 -8.48
CA LEU A 146 -15.77 -10.47 -9.29
C LEU A 146 -15.02 -10.70 -10.61
N SER A 147 -15.35 -9.90 -11.62
CA SER A 147 -14.57 -9.83 -12.84
C SER A 147 -13.16 -9.31 -12.58
N THR A 148 -12.34 -9.25 -13.64
CA THR A 148 -11.06 -8.55 -13.60
C THR A 148 -11.24 -7.10 -13.11
N PHE A 149 -10.22 -6.65 -12.38
CA PHE A 149 -10.18 -5.39 -11.68
C PHE A 149 -9.70 -4.26 -12.59
N THR A 150 -10.32 -3.09 -12.44
CA THR A 150 -9.92 -1.85 -13.12
C THR A 150 -9.44 -0.86 -12.08
N LEU A 151 -8.22 -0.37 -12.26
CA LEU A 151 -7.64 0.73 -11.48
C LEU A 151 -8.35 2.04 -11.85
N THR A 152 -8.79 2.80 -10.85
CA THR A 152 -9.55 4.06 -11.09
C THR A 152 -8.88 5.30 -10.56
N SER A 153 -8.10 5.17 -9.49
CA SER A 153 -7.35 6.26 -8.87
C SER A 153 -6.31 5.67 -7.94
N TRP A 154 -5.22 6.37 -7.71
CA TRP A 154 -4.23 5.99 -6.71
C TRP A 154 -3.48 7.21 -6.18
N ARG A 155 -2.81 7.03 -5.04
CA ARG A 155 -1.82 7.96 -4.51
C ARG A 155 -0.82 7.24 -3.62
N TYR A 156 0.39 7.77 -3.55
CA TYR A 156 1.38 7.34 -2.57
C TYR A 156 1.11 7.93 -1.19
N LEU A 157 1.41 7.14 -0.16
CA LEU A 157 1.30 7.49 1.24
C LEU A 157 2.67 8.00 1.69
N HIS A 158 2.85 9.31 1.60
CA HIS A 158 4.04 9.95 2.15
C HIS A 158 3.94 10.03 3.67
N GLN A 159 5.07 9.84 4.35
CA GLN A 159 5.17 10.20 5.74
C GLN A 159 4.92 11.72 5.85
N PRO A 160 4.03 12.19 6.73
CA PRO A 160 4.02 13.61 7.05
C PRO A 160 5.41 13.93 7.59
N GLU A 161 6.20 14.70 6.83
CA GLU A 161 7.45 15.24 7.32
C GLU A 161 7.10 15.91 8.65
N LYS A 162 7.76 15.48 9.73
CA LYS A 162 7.74 16.25 10.96
C LYS A 162 8.43 17.55 10.59
N LEU A 163 7.65 18.56 10.21
CA LEU A 163 8.09 19.93 10.10
C LEU A 163 8.55 20.32 11.50
N LEU A 164 9.81 20.02 11.83
CA LEU A 164 10.48 20.59 12.97
C LEU A 164 10.31 22.10 12.77
N PRO A 165 9.66 22.83 13.69
CA PRO A 165 9.58 24.26 13.55
C PRO A 165 11.02 24.75 13.43
N ARG A 166 11.38 25.31 12.26
CA ARG A 166 12.66 25.96 12.06
C ARG A 166 12.79 26.93 13.22
N ALA A 167 13.69 26.64 14.16
CA ALA A 167 13.99 27.55 15.24
C ALA A 167 14.59 28.80 14.58
N ILE A 168 13.74 29.78 14.29
CA ILE A 168 14.17 31.12 13.92
C ILE A 168 14.84 31.64 15.18
N ARG A 169 16.17 31.48 15.27
CA ARG A 169 16.97 32.24 16.23
C ARG A 169 16.73 33.70 15.90
N LYS A 170 15.83 34.35 16.62
CA LYS A 170 15.78 35.81 16.69
C LYS A 170 17.12 36.26 17.25
N LEU A 171 18.06 36.59 16.37
CA LEU A 171 19.19 37.43 16.75
C LEU A 171 18.57 38.78 17.14
N GLN A 172 18.47 39.07 18.44
CA GLN A 172 18.27 40.45 18.88
C GLN A 172 19.56 41.21 18.56
N ILE A 173 19.59 41.80 17.37
CA ILE A 173 20.60 42.77 16.99
C ILE A 173 20.31 44.05 17.78
N ALA A 174 21.24 44.44 18.64
CA ALA A 174 21.23 45.73 19.27
C ALA A 174 21.21 46.82 18.18
N ARG A 175 20.19 47.69 18.27
CA ARG A 175 20.06 49.02 17.63
C ARG A 175 20.76 49.20 16.27
N GLY A 176 19.94 49.14 15.22
CA GLY A 176 20.04 50.08 14.10
C GLY A 176 21.06 49.75 13.03
N LEU A 177 20.83 48.69 12.24
CA LEU A 177 21.22 48.61 10.84
C LEU A 177 20.52 47.40 10.20
N MET A 178 19.77 47.65 9.12
CA MET A 178 19.13 46.64 8.30
C MET A 178 19.95 46.52 7.02
N VAL A 179 20.72 45.43 6.88
CA VAL A 179 21.45 45.11 5.63
C VAL A 179 20.73 43.94 4.98
N TYR A 180 20.21 44.16 3.77
CA TYR A 180 19.77 43.10 2.88
C TYR A 180 20.95 42.75 1.97
N GLU A 181 21.53 41.56 2.14
CA GLU A 181 22.27 40.93 1.05
C GLU A 181 21.30 40.00 0.31
N GLY A 182 20.98 40.39 -0.92
CA GLY A 182 20.30 39.53 -1.90
C GLY A 182 21.31 38.72 -2.71
N LEU A 183 20.89 37.51 -3.09
CA LEU A 183 21.41 36.60 -4.13
C LEU A 183 22.92 36.36 -4.22
N ARG A 184 23.32 35.11 -3.97
CA ARG A 184 23.46 34.09 -5.02
C ARG A 184 23.31 32.68 -4.47
#